data_AF-A0A815AQA5-F1
#
_entry.id   AF-A0A815AQA5-F1
#
_cell.length_a   1.000
_cell.length_b   1.000
_cell.length_c   1.000
_cell.angle_alpha   90.00
_cell.angle_beta   90.00
_cell.angle_gamma   90.00
#
_symmetry.space_group_name_H-M   'P 1'
#
loop_
_entity.id
_entity.type
_entity.pdbx_description
1 polymer ?
#
loop_
_entity_poly.entity_id
_entity_poly.type
_entity_poly.pdbx_seq_one_letter_code
_entity_poly.pdbx_strand_id
1 'polypeptide(L)'
;MLLVYVIQLAIFYQLSTAFPRNFDNHDISAKESTDGVARFFIIGDWGGLPIAPYKTPSEIAVAHAMGKLGKTFNTNFQLALGDNFYFHGVQSVTDPRFKHTFEDVFTAESLQTPWYLVAGNHDHIGNVSAQIEYSKISHRWTFPDYFYAFSLMQSDKQKKLVDFVMIDTVLLCGGGNLSDWEDTPLDGPKNSRVAEAYWQWIEGELRQSTAPYLLVGGHFPVYSVAEHGPTKCLVDRLRPLLHQYHATAYVCGHDHNLQHLAEDLDGSKMNYFVVGAGGVVENSHAHASNVPADSLKYFWGGDIILGGFGLMEVNSTQMTFSFIEHTEKTLYQTVLKPRM
;
A
#
# COMPACT_ATOMS: atom_id res chain seq x y z
N MET A 1 12.50 31.84 24.79
CA MET A 1 12.35 31.61 23.34
C MET A 1 13.41 30.69 22.76
N LEU A 2 14.71 30.91 23.01
CA LEU A 2 15.79 30.03 22.50
C LEU A 2 15.70 28.57 23.00
N LEU A 3 15.36 28.36 24.28
CA LEU A 3 15.33 27.02 24.89
C LEU A 3 14.21 26.12 24.33
N VAL A 4 13.08 26.70 23.92
CA VAL A 4 11.95 25.96 23.33
C VAL A 4 12.29 25.49 21.91
N TYR A 5 12.99 26.34 21.14
CA TYR A 5 13.50 25.99 19.81
C TYR A 5 14.53 24.86 19.86
N VAL A 6 15.44 24.88 20.84
CA VAL A 6 16.46 23.83 21.00
C VAL A 6 15.85 22.49 21.43
N ILE A 7 14.81 22.50 22.27
CA ILE A 7 14.10 21.27 22.68
C ILE A 7 13.27 20.69 21.51
N GLN A 8 12.64 21.54 20.69
CA GLN A 8 11.97 21.08 19.47
C GLN A 8 12.97 20.44 18.49
N LEU A 9 14.15 21.06 18.29
CA LEU A 9 15.22 20.55 17.42
C LEU A 9 15.84 19.23 17.93
N ALA A 10 15.95 19.02 19.25
CA ALA A 10 16.49 17.79 19.82
C ALA A 10 15.53 16.59 19.73
N ILE A 11 14.22 16.83 19.89
CA ILE A 11 13.18 15.82 19.62
C ILE A 11 13.14 15.48 18.11
N PHE A 12 13.36 16.49 17.26
CA PHE A 12 13.50 16.36 15.81
C PHE A 12 14.61 15.39 15.40
N TYR A 13 15.80 15.52 15.99
CA TYR A 13 16.94 14.66 15.64
C TYR A 13 16.76 13.22 16.11
N GLN A 14 16.03 13.00 17.22
CA GLN A 14 15.76 11.64 17.72
C GLN A 14 14.65 10.91 16.94
N LEU A 15 13.67 11.64 16.38
CA LEU A 15 12.58 11.04 15.59
C LEU A 15 12.93 10.89 14.09
N SER A 16 13.72 11.80 13.51
CA SER A 16 14.15 11.67 12.10
C SER A 16 15.15 10.53 11.86
N THR A 17 15.82 10.06 12.91
CA THR A 17 16.69 8.87 12.87
C THR A 17 15.98 7.58 13.31
N ALA A 18 14.71 7.66 13.72
CA ALA A 18 13.97 6.52 14.27
C ALA A 18 13.20 5.73 13.20
N PHE A 19 12.88 6.35 12.06
CA PHE A 19 12.15 5.66 11.00
C PHE A 19 13.10 5.00 10.03
N PRO A 20 12.94 3.70 9.79
CA PRO A 20 14.03 3.01 9.15
C PRO A 20 13.87 3.04 7.62
N ARG A 21 15.02 3.22 6.97
CA ARG A 21 15.17 3.38 5.52
C ARG A 21 16.25 2.41 5.05
N ASN A 22 16.02 1.74 3.92
CA ASN A 22 16.99 0.84 3.28
C ASN A 22 17.55 -0.20 4.27
N PHE A 23 16.68 -1.10 4.73
CA PHE A 23 16.96 -2.13 5.73
C PHE A 23 18.09 -3.08 5.32
N ASP A 24 19.08 -3.22 6.20
CA ASP A 24 20.40 -3.82 6.00
C ASP A 24 20.47 -5.35 5.79
N ASN A 25 19.40 -6.04 5.37
CA ASN A 25 19.48 -7.51 5.19
C ASN A 25 19.06 -8.07 3.82
N HIS A 26 18.64 -7.22 2.90
CA HIS A 26 18.66 -7.58 1.49
C HIS A 26 19.27 -6.42 0.73
N ASP A 27 20.18 -6.72 -0.18
CA ASP A 27 20.57 -5.80 -1.25
C ASP A 27 19.25 -5.49 -2.01
N ILE A 28 18.47 -4.47 -1.58
CA ILE A 28 17.18 -4.01 -2.17
C ILE A 28 17.48 -3.35 -3.52
N SER A 29 18.26 -4.03 -4.35
CA SER A 29 18.17 -3.92 -5.79
C SER A 29 17.21 -5.03 -6.21
N ALA A 30 15.90 -4.76 -6.13
CA ALA A 30 15.02 -5.40 -7.10
C ALA A 30 15.62 -5.06 -8.48
N LYS A 31 16.26 -6.05 -9.10
CA LYS A 31 16.91 -5.88 -10.39
C LYS A 31 15.80 -5.78 -11.42
N GLU A 32 15.89 -4.83 -12.35
CA GLU A 32 15.08 -4.93 -13.57
C GLU A 32 15.24 -6.35 -14.14
N SER A 33 14.18 -6.92 -14.72
CA SER A 33 14.34 -8.16 -15.46
C SER A 33 15.32 -7.96 -16.62
N THR A 34 15.71 -9.04 -17.29
CA THR A 34 16.67 -9.00 -18.39
C THR A 34 16.29 -8.06 -19.54
N ASP A 35 15.04 -7.60 -19.58
CA ASP A 35 14.49 -6.62 -20.52
C ASP A 35 14.56 -5.16 -20.04
N GLY A 36 15.14 -4.88 -18.87
CA GLY A 36 15.27 -3.53 -18.31
C GLY A 36 13.97 -2.97 -17.69
N VAL A 37 13.00 -3.84 -17.39
CA VAL A 37 11.74 -3.46 -16.72
C VAL A 37 11.68 -4.09 -15.34
N ALA A 38 11.43 -3.30 -14.30
CA ALA A 38 11.09 -3.83 -12.99
C ALA A 38 9.57 -4.00 -12.88
N ARG A 39 9.14 -5.10 -12.26
CA ARG A 39 7.73 -5.46 -12.16
C ARG A 39 7.37 -5.89 -10.75
N PHE A 40 6.25 -5.41 -10.23
CA PHE A 40 5.78 -5.81 -8.92
C PHE A 40 4.25 -5.82 -8.87
N PHE A 41 3.70 -6.68 -8.02
CA PHE A 41 2.27 -6.71 -7.78
C PHE A 41 1.88 -5.82 -6.61
N ILE A 42 0.61 -5.40 -6.61
CA ILE A 42 -0.02 -4.63 -5.55
C ILE A 42 -1.32 -5.33 -5.18
N ILE A 43 -1.53 -5.59 -3.88
CA ILE A 43 -2.73 -6.28 -3.38
C ILE A 43 -3.11 -5.72 -2.00
N GLY A 44 -4.38 -5.40 -1.79
CA GLY A 44 -4.95 -5.08 -0.48
C GLY A 44 -6.02 -6.11 -0.10
N ASP A 45 -6.38 -6.15 1.19
CA ASP A 45 -7.66 -6.72 1.63
C ASP A 45 -7.79 -8.22 1.29
N TRP A 46 -6.69 -8.94 1.45
CA TRP A 46 -6.53 -10.34 1.06
C TRP A 46 -6.64 -11.31 2.25
N GLY A 47 -6.79 -10.80 3.47
CA GLY A 47 -6.51 -11.50 4.73
C GLY A 47 -7.46 -12.62 5.16
N GLY A 48 -8.04 -13.37 4.23
CA GLY A 48 -8.80 -14.59 4.49
C GLY A 48 -9.94 -14.44 5.49
N LEU A 49 -10.10 -15.42 6.38
CA LEU A 49 -11.12 -15.42 7.44
C LEU A 49 -10.51 -15.87 8.77
N PRO A 50 -11.09 -15.50 9.93
CA PRO A 50 -10.62 -15.96 11.24
C PRO A 50 -11.05 -17.39 11.59
N ILE A 51 -11.85 -18.04 10.72
CA ILE A 51 -12.32 -19.41 10.90
C ILE A 51 -11.64 -20.34 9.90
N ALA A 52 -11.38 -21.58 10.30
CA ALA A 52 -10.82 -22.61 9.42
C ALA A 52 -11.66 -22.73 8.13
N PRO A 53 -11.04 -22.80 6.94
CA PRO A 53 -9.61 -23.03 6.68
C PRO A 53 -8.71 -21.77 6.68
N TYR A 54 -9.19 -20.64 7.22
CA TYR A 54 -8.50 -19.35 7.34
C TYR A 54 -8.24 -18.59 6.03
N LYS A 55 -8.94 -19.01 4.98
CA LYS A 55 -8.78 -18.47 3.63
C LYS A 55 -10.09 -18.48 2.85
N THR A 56 -10.20 -17.66 1.83
CA THR A 56 -11.38 -17.60 0.96
C THR A 56 -11.11 -18.17 -0.44
N PRO A 57 -12.15 -18.59 -1.18
CA PRO A 57 -11.99 -18.94 -2.60
C PRO A 57 -11.43 -17.78 -3.44
N SER A 58 -11.80 -16.53 -3.11
CA SER A 58 -11.32 -15.33 -3.80
C SER A 58 -9.82 -15.13 -3.60
N GLU A 59 -9.37 -15.16 -2.35
CA GLU A 59 -7.95 -15.06 -1.99
C GLU A 59 -7.12 -16.14 -2.70
N ILE A 60 -7.58 -17.39 -2.72
CA ILE A 60 -6.90 -18.49 -3.41
C ILE A 60 -6.82 -18.24 -4.93
N ALA A 61 -7.90 -17.75 -5.55
CA ALA A 61 -7.94 -17.49 -6.97
C ALA A 61 -7.00 -16.35 -7.38
N VAL A 62 -6.98 -15.26 -6.60
CA VAL A 62 -6.04 -14.15 -6.77
C VAL A 62 -4.60 -14.63 -6.60
N ALA A 63 -4.30 -15.40 -5.55
CA ALA A 63 -2.97 -15.95 -5.31
C ALA A 63 -2.49 -16.85 -6.47
N HIS A 64 -3.38 -17.67 -7.05
CA HIS A 64 -3.07 -18.50 -8.20
C HIS A 64 -2.74 -17.65 -9.45
N ALA A 65 -3.54 -16.61 -9.73
CA ALA A 65 -3.31 -15.70 -10.84
C ALA A 65 -1.99 -14.93 -10.70
N MET A 66 -1.72 -14.40 -9.51
CA MET A 66 -0.44 -13.77 -9.16
C MET A 66 0.73 -14.75 -9.35
N GLY A 67 0.57 -16.01 -8.94
CA GLY A 67 1.62 -17.03 -9.12
C GLY A 67 1.97 -17.27 -10.59
N LYS A 68 0.95 -17.45 -11.44
CA LYS A 68 1.16 -17.69 -12.88
C LYS A 68 1.73 -16.46 -13.57
N LEU A 69 1.17 -15.28 -13.32
CA LEU A 69 1.65 -14.04 -13.92
C LEU A 69 3.02 -13.64 -13.38
N GLY A 70 3.31 -13.90 -12.11
CA GLY A 70 4.62 -13.64 -11.51
C GLY A 70 5.72 -14.44 -12.21
N LYS A 71 5.41 -15.66 -12.66
CA LYS A 71 6.32 -16.47 -13.49
C LYS A 71 6.49 -15.88 -14.89
N THR A 72 5.40 -15.41 -15.51
CA THR A 72 5.42 -14.82 -16.85
C THR A 72 6.18 -13.50 -16.89
N PHE A 73 5.94 -12.64 -15.90
CA PHE A 73 6.49 -11.29 -15.82
C PHE A 73 7.80 -11.20 -15.04
N ASN A 74 8.19 -12.28 -14.34
CA ASN A 74 9.35 -12.32 -13.46
C ASN A 74 9.32 -11.17 -12.44
N THR A 75 8.25 -11.11 -11.64
CA THR A 75 8.03 -10.04 -10.67
C THR A 75 9.09 -10.02 -9.58
N ASN A 76 9.51 -8.82 -9.21
CA ASN A 76 10.60 -8.58 -8.26
C ASN A 76 10.17 -8.63 -6.80
N PHE A 77 8.97 -8.13 -6.50
CA PHE A 77 8.41 -8.03 -5.15
C PHE A 77 6.89 -7.78 -5.23
N GLN A 78 6.25 -7.71 -4.06
CA GLN A 78 4.83 -7.42 -3.89
C GLN A 78 4.64 -6.27 -2.88
N LEU A 79 3.63 -5.43 -3.09
CA LEU A 79 3.13 -4.48 -2.10
C LEU A 79 1.81 -5.01 -1.52
N ALA A 80 1.73 -5.14 -0.20
CA ALA A 80 0.51 -5.51 0.53
C ALA A 80 -0.05 -4.28 1.25
N LEU A 81 -1.28 -3.89 0.92
CA LEU A 81 -1.87 -2.60 1.29
C LEU A 81 -2.78 -2.68 2.53
N GLY A 82 -2.45 -3.56 3.47
CA GLY A 82 -3.19 -3.70 4.73
C GLY A 82 -4.39 -4.65 4.64
N ASP A 83 -5.02 -4.83 5.81
CA ASP A 83 -5.99 -5.88 6.10
C ASP A 83 -5.45 -7.26 5.74
N ASN A 84 -4.26 -7.50 6.27
CA ASN A 84 -3.48 -8.71 6.04
C ASN A 84 -4.13 -9.93 6.72
N PHE A 85 -4.90 -9.71 7.80
CA PHE A 85 -5.62 -10.78 8.50
C PHE A 85 -6.99 -10.33 9.03
N TYR A 86 -8.06 -10.71 8.35
CA TYR A 86 -9.43 -10.46 8.82
C TYR A 86 -9.83 -11.37 9.99
N PHE A 87 -10.70 -10.97 10.91
CA PHE A 87 -11.24 -9.61 11.12
C PHE A 87 -10.58 -8.90 12.32
N HIS A 88 -9.60 -9.52 12.98
CA HIS A 88 -9.01 -8.98 14.22
C HIS A 88 -7.49 -9.16 14.23
N GLY A 89 -6.88 -9.13 13.06
CA GLY A 89 -5.44 -9.30 12.91
C GLY A 89 -4.95 -10.67 13.41
N VAL A 90 -3.71 -10.65 13.86
CA VAL A 90 -3.04 -11.75 14.58
C VAL A 90 -2.87 -11.39 16.05
N GLN A 91 -2.73 -12.39 16.91
CA GLN A 91 -2.55 -12.17 18.36
C GLN A 91 -1.08 -12.09 18.78
N SER A 92 -0.20 -12.81 18.09
CA SER A 92 1.23 -12.92 18.41
C SER A 92 2.05 -13.30 17.18
N VAL A 93 3.38 -13.21 17.25
CA VAL A 93 4.27 -13.58 16.14
C VAL A 93 4.22 -15.07 15.79
N THR A 94 3.69 -15.91 16.70
CA THR A 94 3.49 -17.34 16.51
C THR A 94 2.05 -17.72 16.13
N ASP A 95 1.20 -16.74 15.82
CA ASP A 95 -0.18 -16.99 15.43
C ASP A 95 -0.24 -17.87 14.16
N PRO A 96 -1.01 -18.99 14.16
CA PRO A 96 -1.11 -19.89 13.01
C PRO A 96 -1.67 -19.21 11.75
N ARG A 97 -2.31 -18.04 11.87
CA ARG A 97 -2.80 -17.25 10.74
C ARG A 97 -1.71 -16.87 9.76
N PHE A 98 -0.49 -16.57 10.21
CA PHE A 98 0.64 -16.32 9.29
C PHE A 98 0.85 -17.52 8.35
N LYS A 99 0.83 -18.73 8.90
CA LYS A 99 0.96 -19.94 8.10
C LYS A 99 -0.25 -20.14 7.17
N HIS A 100 -1.46 -20.11 7.70
CA HIS A 100 -2.63 -20.57 6.94
C HIS A 100 -3.20 -19.55 5.95
N THR A 101 -3.08 -18.26 6.25
CA THR A 101 -3.60 -17.17 5.41
C THR A 101 -2.49 -16.60 4.49
N PHE A 102 -1.22 -16.64 4.89
CA PHE A 102 -0.13 -16.12 4.04
C PHE A 102 0.75 -17.20 3.43
N GLU A 103 1.41 -18.04 4.25
CA GLU A 103 2.41 -18.99 3.74
C GLU A 103 1.79 -20.13 2.90
N ASP A 104 0.64 -20.64 3.30
CA ASP A 104 -0.06 -21.75 2.64
C ASP A 104 -0.95 -21.30 1.46
N VAL A 105 -1.11 -19.98 1.26
CA VAL A 105 -1.90 -19.39 0.18
C VAL A 105 -0.98 -18.97 -0.96
N PHE A 106 0.02 -18.14 -0.68
CA PHE A 106 0.94 -17.57 -1.68
C PHE A 106 2.15 -18.47 -1.91
N THR A 107 1.90 -19.71 -2.33
CA THR A 107 2.90 -20.81 -2.40
C THR A 107 3.69 -20.88 -3.70
N ALA A 108 3.29 -20.13 -4.73
CA ALA A 108 3.97 -20.14 -6.02
C ALA A 108 5.43 -19.69 -5.90
N GLU A 109 6.34 -20.33 -6.64
CA GLU A 109 7.78 -20.01 -6.64
C GLU A 109 8.05 -18.54 -6.99
N SER A 110 7.29 -18.00 -7.95
CA SER A 110 7.34 -16.60 -8.36
C SER A 110 6.93 -15.59 -7.28
N LEU A 111 6.24 -16.04 -6.23
CA LEU A 111 5.82 -15.23 -5.09
C LEU A 111 6.70 -15.43 -3.84
N GLN A 112 7.79 -16.22 -3.96
CA GLN A 112 8.84 -16.32 -2.93
C GLN A 112 9.84 -15.15 -3.06
N THR A 113 9.32 -13.97 -3.36
CA THR A 113 10.03 -12.68 -3.41
C THR A 113 9.53 -11.78 -2.28
N PRO A 114 10.20 -10.68 -1.93
CA PRO A 114 9.80 -9.84 -0.81
C PRO A 114 8.38 -9.27 -0.97
N TRP A 115 7.62 -9.27 0.12
CA TRP A 115 6.35 -8.59 0.31
C TRP A 115 6.61 -7.39 1.22
N TYR A 116 6.34 -6.17 0.74
CA TYR A 116 6.40 -4.96 1.54
C TYR A 116 5.00 -4.63 2.02
N LEU A 117 4.80 -4.61 3.34
CA LEU A 117 3.47 -4.54 3.93
C LEU A 117 3.23 -3.24 4.68
N VAL A 118 1.98 -2.77 4.63
CA VAL A 118 1.40 -1.86 5.62
C VAL A 118 0.30 -2.58 6.39
N ALA A 119 -0.14 -2.01 7.51
CA ALA A 119 -1.29 -2.49 8.29
C ALA A 119 -2.57 -1.74 7.91
N GLY A 120 -3.70 -2.46 7.94
CA GLY A 120 -5.05 -1.90 7.81
C GLY A 120 -5.81 -1.83 9.13
N ASN A 121 -7.09 -1.44 9.10
CA ASN A 121 -7.89 -1.33 10.32
C ASN A 121 -8.02 -2.69 11.03
N HIS A 122 -8.23 -3.78 10.30
CA HIS A 122 -8.36 -5.10 10.90
C HIS A 122 -7.09 -5.59 11.58
N ASP A 123 -5.93 -5.23 11.03
CA ASP A 123 -4.64 -5.54 11.62
C ASP A 123 -4.44 -4.83 12.97
N HIS A 124 -4.91 -3.59 13.08
CA HIS A 124 -4.85 -2.75 14.29
C HIS A 124 -5.81 -3.16 15.40
N ILE A 125 -6.87 -3.88 15.08
CA ILE A 125 -7.71 -4.54 16.10
C ILE A 125 -6.91 -5.66 16.80
N GLY A 126 -6.01 -6.31 16.06
CA GLY A 126 -5.08 -7.31 16.57
C GLY A 126 -3.76 -6.71 17.05
N ASN A 127 -2.67 -7.42 16.74
CA ASN A 127 -1.32 -7.06 17.15
C ASN A 127 -0.43 -6.79 15.92
N VAL A 128 -0.38 -5.53 15.46
CA VAL A 128 0.50 -5.12 14.35
C VAL A 128 1.98 -5.30 14.69
N SER A 129 2.39 -5.13 15.96
CA SER A 129 3.78 -5.37 16.37
C SER A 129 4.19 -6.84 16.13
N ALA A 130 3.28 -7.80 16.28
CA ALA A 130 3.53 -9.18 15.91
C ALA A 130 3.74 -9.37 14.39
N GLN A 131 3.03 -8.61 13.55
CA GLN A 131 3.28 -8.58 12.11
C GLN A 131 4.65 -8.01 11.78
N ILE A 132 5.07 -6.94 12.47
CA ILE A 132 6.43 -6.40 12.33
C ILE A 132 7.49 -7.41 12.78
N GLU A 133 7.27 -8.08 13.92
CA GLU A 133 8.19 -9.10 14.42
C GLU A 133 8.28 -10.32 13.48
N TYR A 134 7.22 -10.64 12.74
CA TYR A 134 7.21 -11.76 11.80
C TYR A 134 8.21 -11.59 10.65
N SER A 135 8.69 -10.36 10.38
CA SER A 135 9.82 -10.12 9.47
C SER A 135 11.13 -10.78 9.92
N LYS A 136 11.26 -11.13 11.19
CA LYS A 136 12.43 -11.89 11.70
C LYS A 136 12.28 -13.39 11.48
N ILE A 137 11.10 -13.86 11.08
CA ILE A 137 10.76 -15.28 10.89
C ILE A 137 10.66 -15.62 9.40
N SER A 138 9.87 -14.86 8.65
CA SER A 138 9.65 -15.10 7.22
C SER A 138 10.51 -14.16 6.37
N HIS A 139 11.43 -14.73 5.59
CA HIS A 139 12.38 -14.00 4.74
C HIS A 139 11.69 -13.16 3.64
N ARG A 140 10.45 -13.49 3.28
CA ARG A 140 9.67 -12.76 2.30
C ARG A 140 8.68 -11.77 2.91
N TRP A 141 8.55 -11.73 4.24
CA TRP A 141 7.68 -10.78 4.93
C TRP A 141 8.48 -9.55 5.36
N THR A 142 8.33 -8.43 4.64
CA THR A 142 9.08 -7.18 4.89
C THR A 142 8.15 -6.10 5.45
N PHE A 143 8.02 -6.07 6.78
CA PHE A 143 7.24 -5.09 7.51
C PHE A 143 8.06 -4.57 8.70
N PRO A 144 9.03 -3.69 8.46
CA PRO A 144 10.06 -3.40 9.45
C PRO A 144 9.65 -2.40 10.53
N ASP A 145 8.67 -1.55 10.23
CA ASP A 145 8.05 -0.59 11.15
C ASP A 145 6.69 -0.16 10.55
N TYR A 146 5.87 0.54 11.34
CA TYR A 146 4.59 1.12 10.90
C TYR A 146 4.76 2.12 9.74
N PHE A 147 5.89 2.82 9.71
CA PHE A 147 6.24 3.79 8.67
C PHE A 147 7.65 3.53 8.20
N TYR A 148 7.84 3.36 6.90
CA TYR A 148 9.17 3.11 6.34
C TYR A 148 9.24 3.50 4.87
N ALA A 149 10.46 3.68 4.39
CA ALA A 149 10.71 4.02 3.00
C ALA A 149 11.82 3.17 2.41
N PHE A 150 11.72 2.89 1.12
CA PHE A 150 12.74 2.17 0.38
C PHE A 150 12.79 2.64 -1.07
N SER A 151 13.86 2.28 -1.76
CA SER A 151 14.06 2.65 -3.16
C SER A 151 14.23 1.41 -4.02
N LEU A 152 13.58 1.41 -5.18
CA LEU A 152 13.94 0.55 -6.30
C LEU A 152 15.05 1.24 -7.09
N MET A 153 16.19 0.57 -7.25
CA MET A 153 17.33 1.09 -8.01
C MET A 153 17.24 0.69 -9.49
N GLN A 154 17.83 1.49 -10.38
CA GLN A 154 18.06 1.10 -11.77
C GLN A 154 19.05 -0.07 -11.84
N SER A 155 19.10 -0.77 -12.99
CA SER A 155 19.99 -1.92 -13.21
C SER A 155 21.47 -1.66 -12.92
N ASP A 156 21.95 -0.44 -13.18
CA ASP A 156 23.34 -0.03 -12.93
C ASP A 156 23.65 0.25 -11.45
N LYS A 157 22.62 0.19 -10.59
CA LYS A 157 22.65 0.53 -9.16
C LYS A 157 23.15 1.94 -8.83
N GLN A 158 23.30 2.82 -9.82
CA GLN A 158 23.82 4.17 -9.60
C GLN A 158 22.71 5.18 -9.26
N LYS A 159 21.48 4.92 -9.73
CA LYS A 159 20.36 5.84 -9.60
C LYS A 159 19.11 5.13 -9.11
N LYS A 160 18.30 5.88 -8.36
CA LYS A 160 16.96 5.45 -7.96
C LYS A 160 16.03 5.48 -9.17
N LEU A 161 15.21 4.45 -9.32
CA LEU A 161 14.13 4.37 -10.29
C LEU A 161 12.80 4.79 -9.66
N VAL A 162 12.48 4.23 -8.49
CA VAL A 162 11.26 4.54 -7.73
C VAL A 162 11.60 4.71 -6.26
N ASP A 163 11.08 5.75 -5.62
CA ASP A 163 11.03 5.84 -4.16
C ASP A 163 9.63 5.43 -3.68
N PHE A 164 9.58 4.67 -2.59
CA PHE A 164 8.37 4.23 -1.92
C PHE A 164 8.31 4.80 -0.52
N VAL A 165 7.17 5.38 -0.15
CA VAL A 165 6.87 5.82 1.22
C VAL A 165 5.65 5.05 1.70
N MET A 166 5.87 4.11 2.61
CA MET A 166 4.85 3.21 3.13
C MET A 166 4.36 3.76 4.48
N ILE A 167 3.06 3.99 4.61
CA ILE A 167 2.46 4.72 5.72
C ILE A 167 1.34 3.93 6.40
N ASP A 168 1.27 4.04 7.72
CA ASP A 168 0.16 3.48 8.51
C ASP A 168 -0.96 4.52 8.65
N THR A 169 -2.02 4.36 7.85
CA THR A 169 -3.13 5.32 7.83
C THR A 169 -3.99 5.27 9.09
N VAL A 170 -3.98 4.16 9.83
CA VAL A 170 -4.72 4.02 11.09
C VAL A 170 -4.07 4.83 12.21
N LEU A 171 -2.73 4.84 12.29
CA LEU A 171 -2.00 5.68 13.23
C LEU A 171 -2.08 7.17 12.90
N LEU A 172 -2.32 7.53 11.62
CA LEU A 172 -2.52 8.92 11.20
C LEU A 172 -3.94 9.42 11.45
N CYS A 173 -4.94 8.59 11.16
CA CYS A 173 -6.32 9.03 11.01
C CYS A 173 -7.31 8.39 12.00
N GLY A 174 -6.92 7.35 12.75
CA GLY A 174 -7.83 6.57 13.60
C GLY A 174 -8.38 5.34 12.88
N GLY A 175 -9.38 4.68 13.47
CA GLY A 175 -10.09 3.56 12.80
C GLY A 175 -9.71 2.15 13.26
N GLY A 176 -8.72 1.99 14.15
CA GLY A 176 -8.29 0.67 14.65
C GLY A 176 -9.28 -0.08 15.55
N ASN A 177 -10.50 0.44 15.72
CA ASN A 177 -11.62 -0.22 16.40
C ASN A 177 -12.84 -0.38 15.48
N LEU A 178 -12.73 0.06 14.22
CA LEU A 178 -13.84 0.01 13.27
C LEU A 178 -13.94 -1.38 12.67
N SER A 179 -15.17 -1.88 12.62
CA SER A 179 -15.53 -3.00 11.76
C SER A 179 -16.08 -2.44 10.45
N ASP A 180 -15.77 -3.08 9.32
CA ASP A 180 -16.15 -2.66 7.95
C ASP A 180 -17.65 -2.35 7.76
N TRP A 181 -18.51 -2.83 8.65
CA TRP A 181 -19.96 -2.77 8.53
C TRP A 181 -20.60 -1.45 8.97
N GLU A 182 -19.84 -0.53 9.56
CA GLU A 182 -20.34 0.76 10.01
C GLU A 182 -19.60 1.92 9.34
N ASP A 183 -20.35 2.78 8.64
CA ASP A 183 -19.90 4.09 8.14
C ASP A 183 -19.67 5.06 9.32
N THR A 184 -18.70 4.71 10.15
CA THR A 184 -18.34 5.48 11.34
C THR A 184 -17.21 6.42 10.98
N PRO A 185 -17.39 7.74 11.16
CA PRO A 185 -16.32 8.70 10.95
C PRO A 185 -15.08 8.32 11.75
N LEU A 186 -13.90 8.41 11.14
CA LEU A 186 -12.66 8.17 11.87
C LEU A 186 -12.51 9.19 13.02
N ASP A 187 -12.32 8.69 14.24
CA ASP A 187 -12.18 9.51 15.46
C ASP A 187 -10.87 10.32 15.56
N GLY A 188 -10.00 10.22 14.55
CA GLY A 188 -8.65 10.75 14.60
C GLY A 188 -7.64 9.81 15.26
N PRO A 189 -6.35 10.18 15.26
CA PRO A 189 -5.29 9.33 15.79
C PRO A 189 -5.38 9.18 17.31
N LYS A 190 -5.12 7.96 17.83
CA LYS A 190 -5.05 7.69 19.28
C LYS A 190 -4.09 8.62 20.03
N ASN A 191 -3.04 9.09 19.36
CA ASN A 191 -2.10 10.07 19.91
C ASN A 191 -1.72 11.12 18.84
N SER A 192 -2.36 12.29 18.88
CA SER A 192 -2.17 13.34 17.88
C SER A 192 -0.73 13.89 17.82
N ARG A 193 0.02 13.87 18.94
CA ARG A 193 1.42 14.33 18.94
C ARG A 193 2.32 13.37 18.19
N VAL A 194 2.09 12.07 18.33
CA VAL A 194 2.82 11.03 17.59
C VAL A 194 2.41 11.07 16.12
N ALA A 195 1.12 11.20 15.82
CA ALA A 195 0.64 11.38 14.44
C ALA A 195 1.27 12.59 13.74
N GLU A 196 1.45 13.71 14.45
CA GLU A 196 2.12 14.88 13.89
C GLU A 196 3.60 14.62 13.55
N ALA A 197 4.31 13.81 14.35
CA ALA A 197 5.66 13.39 14.01
C ALA A 197 5.69 12.52 12.74
N TYR A 198 4.71 11.64 12.56
CA TYR A 198 4.57 10.87 11.32
C TYR A 198 4.26 11.76 10.12
N TRP A 199 3.39 12.76 10.25
CA TRP A 199 3.13 13.72 9.18
C TRP A 199 4.38 14.47 8.74
N GLN A 200 5.19 14.93 9.71
CA GLN A 200 6.47 15.57 9.43
C GLN A 200 7.48 14.63 8.78
N TRP A 201 7.50 13.36 9.20
CA TRP A 201 8.34 12.34 8.56
C TRP A 201 7.91 12.12 7.09
N ILE A 202 6.61 11.96 6.82
CA ILE A 202 6.07 11.80 5.46
C ILE A 202 6.49 12.99 4.59
N GLU A 203 6.25 14.22 5.04
CA GLU A 203 6.68 15.42 4.31
C GLU A 203 8.19 15.41 4.04
N GLY A 204 8.99 15.02 5.04
CA GLY A 204 10.43 14.85 4.92
C GLY A 204 10.82 13.90 3.79
N GLU A 205 10.26 12.70 3.79
CA GLU A 205 10.50 11.64 2.80
C GLU A 205 10.13 12.07 1.38
N LEU A 206 8.95 12.68 1.23
CA LEU A 206 8.47 13.17 -0.07
C LEU A 206 9.37 14.29 -0.61
N ARG A 207 9.74 15.25 0.25
CA ARG A 207 10.59 16.39 -0.10
C ARG A 207 11.98 15.98 -0.57
N GLN A 208 12.56 14.95 0.04
CA GLN A 208 13.92 14.54 -0.27
C GLN A 208 14.04 13.54 -1.42
N SER A 209 12.92 13.04 -1.93
CA SER A 209 12.92 12.05 -3.00
C SER A 209 13.37 12.69 -4.32
N THR A 210 14.42 12.12 -4.91
CA THR A 210 14.95 12.52 -6.22
C THR A 210 14.68 11.47 -7.31
N ALA A 211 13.91 10.42 -6.99
CA ALA A 211 13.61 9.35 -7.94
C ALA A 211 12.66 9.85 -9.05
N PRO A 212 12.78 9.36 -10.30
CA PRO A 212 11.84 9.68 -11.37
C PRO A 212 10.40 9.36 -11.02
N TYR A 213 10.16 8.35 -10.19
CA TYR A 213 8.83 8.02 -9.68
C TYR A 213 8.82 8.00 -8.16
N LEU A 214 7.71 8.47 -7.59
CA LEU A 214 7.47 8.45 -6.14
C LEU A 214 6.10 7.88 -5.87
N LEU A 215 6.07 6.74 -5.18
CA LEU A 215 4.84 6.05 -4.82
C LEU A 215 4.65 6.12 -3.31
N VAL A 216 3.43 6.43 -2.88
CA VAL A 216 3.03 6.39 -1.47
C VAL A 216 2.02 5.27 -1.31
N GLY A 217 2.26 4.36 -0.37
CA GLY A 217 1.39 3.22 -0.10
C GLY A 217 0.81 3.30 1.31
N GLY A 218 -0.50 3.15 1.45
CA GLY A 218 -1.20 3.11 2.72
C GLY A 218 -2.45 2.25 2.63
N HIS A 219 -3.19 2.08 3.72
CA HIS A 219 -4.41 1.26 3.69
C HIS A 219 -5.64 2.05 3.25
N PHE A 220 -5.95 3.16 3.93
CA PHE A 220 -7.14 3.95 3.64
C PHE A 220 -7.03 4.78 2.35
N PRO A 221 -8.13 4.97 1.59
CA PRO A 221 -8.13 5.79 0.38
C PRO A 221 -8.07 7.28 0.69
N VAL A 222 -7.27 8.04 -0.08
CA VAL A 222 -7.47 9.50 -0.20
C VAL A 222 -8.82 9.75 -0.85
N TYR A 223 -9.04 9.14 -2.01
CA TYR A 223 -10.32 9.15 -2.69
C TYR A 223 -10.76 7.74 -3.06
N SER A 224 -12.06 7.53 -2.94
CA SER A 224 -12.77 6.35 -3.39
C SER A 224 -14.24 6.74 -3.60
N VAL A 225 -14.92 6.06 -4.52
CA VAL A 225 -16.36 6.24 -4.74
C VAL A 225 -17.23 5.21 -4.02
N ALA A 226 -16.62 4.28 -3.28
CA ALA A 226 -17.29 3.04 -2.87
C ALA A 226 -17.89 3.11 -1.46
N GLU A 227 -17.87 2.01 -0.71
CA GLU A 227 -18.54 1.82 0.59
C GLU A 227 -18.01 2.72 1.71
N HIS A 228 -16.70 2.94 1.79
CA HIS A 228 -16.08 3.83 2.76
C HIS A 228 -15.81 5.23 2.19
N GLY A 229 -15.43 5.30 0.92
CA GLY A 229 -15.24 6.58 0.23
C GLY A 229 -14.00 7.36 0.66
N PRO A 230 -13.97 8.70 0.47
CA PRO A 230 -12.77 9.50 0.75
C PRO A 230 -12.44 9.60 2.25
N THR A 231 -11.19 9.31 2.62
CA THR A 231 -10.74 9.51 4.00
C THR A 231 -10.40 10.97 4.23
N LYS A 232 -11.30 11.71 4.90
CA LYS A 232 -11.16 13.17 5.12
C LYS A 232 -9.80 13.58 5.68
N CYS A 233 -9.27 12.85 6.66
CA CYS A 233 -7.93 13.08 7.22
C CYS A 233 -6.83 13.07 6.15
N LEU A 234 -6.87 12.12 5.20
CA LEU A 234 -5.91 12.02 4.11
C LEU A 234 -6.17 13.06 3.01
N VAL A 235 -7.43 13.39 2.71
CA VAL A 235 -7.80 14.48 1.78
C VAL A 235 -7.26 15.83 2.30
N ASP A 236 -7.36 16.08 3.61
CA ASP A 236 -6.94 17.33 4.21
C ASP A 236 -5.41 17.43 4.40
N ARG A 237 -4.73 16.31 4.69
CA ARG A 237 -3.32 16.30 5.11
C ARG A 237 -2.37 15.68 4.10
N LEU A 238 -2.70 14.50 3.56
CA LEU A 238 -1.81 13.75 2.66
C LEU A 238 -1.87 14.29 1.23
N ARG A 239 -3.08 14.50 0.70
CA ARG A 239 -3.29 15.00 -0.67
C ARG A 239 -2.47 16.27 -0.97
N PRO A 240 -2.48 17.34 -0.14
CA PRO A 240 -1.66 18.51 -0.39
C PRO A 240 -0.16 18.20 -0.50
N LEU A 241 0.36 17.28 0.32
CA LEU A 241 1.76 16.86 0.28
C LEU A 241 2.09 16.08 -1.00
N LEU A 242 1.20 15.16 -1.40
CA LEU A 242 1.34 14.39 -2.65
C LEU A 242 1.47 15.32 -3.85
N HIS A 243 0.65 16.36 -3.91
CA HIS A 243 0.72 17.37 -4.97
C HIS A 243 1.97 18.25 -4.87
N GLN A 244 2.27 18.77 -3.67
CA GLN A 244 3.41 19.66 -3.45
C GLN A 244 4.76 19.04 -3.84
N TYR A 245 4.91 17.72 -3.68
CA TYR A 245 6.12 16.98 -4.04
C TYR A 245 5.97 16.11 -5.28
N HIS A 246 4.93 16.39 -6.07
CA HIS A 246 4.65 15.77 -7.37
C HIS A 246 4.66 14.23 -7.32
N ALA A 247 4.15 13.61 -6.27
CA ALA A 247 4.06 12.15 -6.18
C ALA A 247 3.41 11.56 -7.44
N THR A 248 3.92 10.41 -7.89
CA THR A 248 3.42 9.76 -9.11
C THR A 248 2.06 9.11 -8.87
N ALA A 249 1.94 8.36 -7.78
CA ALA A 249 0.70 7.75 -7.38
C ALA A 249 0.62 7.49 -5.86
N TYR A 250 -0.61 7.48 -5.36
CA TYR A 250 -0.97 6.90 -4.07
C TYR A 250 -1.69 5.58 -4.33
N VAL A 251 -1.26 4.52 -3.67
CA VAL A 251 -1.85 3.18 -3.78
C VAL A 251 -2.42 2.76 -2.43
N CYS A 252 -3.66 2.29 -2.41
CA CYS A 252 -4.36 1.89 -1.20
C CYS A 252 -5.29 0.68 -1.40
N GLY A 253 -5.89 0.21 -0.31
CA GLY A 253 -6.91 -0.84 -0.29
C GLY A 253 -8.18 -0.30 0.39
N HIS A 254 -8.63 -1.02 1.43
CA HIS A 254 -9.76 -0.73 2.32
C HIS A 254 -11.13 -0.85 1.67
N ASP A 255 -11.37 -0.12 0.58
CA ASP A 255 -12.57 -0.38 -0.24
C ASP A 255 -12.31 -1.62 -1.11
N HIS A 256 -13.21 -2.60 -1.02
CA HIS A 256 -13.09 -3.95 -1.57
C HIS A 256 -13.37 -3.99 -3.07
N ASN A 257 -12.66 -3.17 -3.85
CA ASN A 257 -12.82 -3.05 -5.29
C ASN A 257 -11.55 -2.45 -5.91
N LEU A 258 -11.59 -2.24 -7.23
CA LEU A 258 -10.48 -1.70 -8.01
C LEU A 258 -10.88 -0.36 -8.61
N GLN A 259 -10.14 0.70 -8.30
CA GLN A 259 -10.45 2.04 -8.78
C GLN A 259 -9.21 2.79 -9.22
N HIS A 260 -9.32 3.51 -10.33
CA HIS A 260 -8.36 4.55 -10.68
C HIS A 260 -9.06 5.89 -10.65
N LEU A 261 -8.59 6.76 -9.77
CA LEU A 261 -8.94 8.18 -9.75
C LEU A 261 -7.71 9.01 -10.10
N ALA A 262 -7.91 10.15 -10.74
CA ALA A 262 -6.81 11.06 -11.02
C ALA A 262 -7.26 12.51 -11.01
N GLU A 263 -6.34 13.37 -10.57
CA GLU A 263 -6.49 14.81 -10.56
C GLU A 263 -5.31 15.45 -11.31
N ASP A 264 -5.61 16.44 -12.15
CA ASP A 264 -4.59 17.29 -12.75
C ASP A 264 -4.47 18.58 -11.92
N LEU A 265 -3.34 18.78 -11.25
CA LEU A 265 -3.03 20.00 -10.49
C LEU A 265 -1.69 20.58 -10.93
N ASP A 266 -1.71 21.86 -11.33
CA ASP A 266 -0.53 22.63 -11.74
C ASP A 266 0.31 21.97 -12.84
N GLY A 267 -0.35 21.28 -13.78
CA GLY A 267 0.31 20.58 -14.89
C GLY A 267 0.92 19.23 -14.51
N SER A 268 0.79 18.80 -13.24
CA SER A 268 1.15 17.47 -12.76
C SER A 268 -0.10 16.62 -12.52
N LYS A 269 -0.06 15.36 -12.94
CA LYS A 269 -1.17 14.42 -12.77
C LYS A 269 -0.91 13.53 -11.55
N MET A 270 -1.76 13.65 -10.54
CA MET A 270 -1.76 12.77 -9.37
C MET A 270 -2.71 11.60 -9.60
N ASN A 271 -2.26 10.38 -9.37
CA ASN A 271 -3.04 9.16 -9.58
C ASN A 271 -3.30 8.46 -8.25
N TYR A 272 -4.55 8.05 -8.00
CA TYR A 272 -4.96 7.31 -6.83
C TYR A 272 -5.48 5.95 -7.29
N PHE A 273 -4.87 4.88 -6.80
CA PHE A 273 -5.29 3.52 -7.12
C PHE A 273 -5.79 2.82 -5.86
N VAL A 274 -7.07 2.45 -5.87
CA VAL A 274 -7.66 1.54 -4.88
C VAL A 274 -7.50 0.11 -5.42
N VAL A 275 -6.89 -0.77 -4.63
CA VAL A 275 -6.51 -2.15 -4.99
C VAL A 275 -6.95 -3.13 -3.89
N GLY A 276 -8.17 -2.98 -3.36
CA GLY A 276 -8.69 -3.75 -2.23
C GLY A 276 -9.45 -5.02 -2.60
N ALA A 277 -9.27 -5.55 -3.81
CA ALA A 277 -10.02 -6.72 -4.28
C ALA A 277 -9.29 -8.06 -4.05
N GLY A 278 -8.43 -8.17 -3.03
CA GLY A 278 -7.56 -9.34 -2.82
C GLY A 278 -8.27 -10.57 -2.26
N GLY A 279 -9.30 -10.38 -1.43
CA GLY A 279 -10.01 -11.45 -0.74
C GLY A 279 -11.53 -11.30 -0.71
N VAL A 280 -12.03 -10.07 -0.90
CA VAL A 280 -13.46 -9.71 -0.95
C VAL A 280 -13.67 -8.72 -2.10
N VAL A 281 -14.89 -8.68 -2.66
CA VAL A 281 -15.26 -7.73 -3.72
C VAL A 281 -16.64 -7.14 -3.43
N GLU A 282 -16.76 -5.82 -3.47
CA GLU A 282 -17.99 -5.06 -3.30
C GLU A 282 -18.25 -4.10 -4.47
N ASN A 283 -19.49 -4.10 -4.98
CA ASN A 283 -19.93 -3.22 -6.07
C ASN A 283 -20.57 -1.91 -5.55
N SER A 284 -20.00 -1.33 -4.48
CA SER A 284 -20.55 -0.12 -3.88
C SER A 284 -20.15 1.14 -4.65
N HIS A 285 -21.08 2.08 -4.74
CA HIS A 285 -20.84 3.44 -5.26
C HIS A 285 -21.40 4.50 -4.28
N ALA A 286 -21.48 4.17 -2.99
CA ALA A 286 -22.14 4.99 -1.98
C ALA A 286 -21.58 6.42 -1.90
N HIS A 287 -20.29 6.59 -2.23
CA HIS A 287 -19.56 7.85 -2.15
C HIS A 287 -19.19 8.46 -3.50
N ALA A 288 -19.87 8.08 -4.59
CA ALA A 288 -19.61 8.61 -5.93
C ALA A 288 -19.74 10.14 -6.04
N SER A 289 -20.57 10.78 -5.20
CA SER A 289 -20.70 12.24 -5.15
C SER A 289 -19.71 12.95 -4.21
N ASN A 290 -18.83 12.20 -3.54
CA ASN A 290 -17.91 12.74 -2.51
C ASN A 290 -16.48 12.93 -3.04
N VAL A 291 -16.22 12.53 -4.29
CA VAL A 291 -14.94 12.76 -4.97
C VAL A 291 -15.01 13.96 -5.91
N PRO A 292 -13.88 14.58 -6.29
CA PRO A 292 -13.88 15.65 -7.28
C PRO A 292 -14.54 15.20 -8.59
N ALA A 293 -15.28 16.10 -9.24
CA ALA A 293 -15.91 15.82 -10.52
C ALA A 293 -14.88 15.34 -11.56
N ASP A 294 -15.28 14.38 -12.38
CA ASP A 294 -14.46 13.74 -13.42
C ASP A 294 -13.18 13.06 -12.92
N SER A 295 -12.95 12.94 -11.60
CA SER A 295 -11.72 12.31 -11.06
C SER A 295 -11.69 10.80 -11.27
N LEU A 296 -12.84 10.11 -11.17
CA LEU A 296 -12.94 8.68 -11.40
C LEU A 296 -12.68 8.33 -12.88
N LYS A 297 -11.61 7.59 -13.14
CA LYS A 297 -11.19 7.15 -14.48
C LYS A 297 -11.55 5.70 -14.77
N TYR A 298 -11.62 4.88 -13.72
CA TYR A 298 -12.01 3.48 -13.81
C TYR A 298 -12.56 2.99 -12.47
N PHE A 299 -13.58 2.14 -12.52
CA PHE A 299 -14.13 1.41 -11.39
C PHE A 299 -14.41 -0.03 -11.79
N TRP A 300 -14.13 -0.96 -10.89
CA TRP A 300 -14.54 -2.35 -10.99
C TRP A 300 -14.76 -2.92 -9.58
N GLY A 301 -15.97 -3.44 -9.33
CA GLY A 301 -16.33 -4.11 -8.07
C GLY A 301 -17.19 -5.35 -8.36
N GLY A 302 -16.82 -6.13 -9.39
CA GLY A 302 -17.70 -7.05 -10.13
C GLY A 302 -18.71 -7.89 -9.34
N ASP A 303 -19.86 -8.18 -9.96
CA ASP A 303 -21.04 -8.74 -9.28
C ASP A 303 -20.88 -10.18 -8.72
N ILE A 304 -20.02 -11.02 -9.32
CA ILE A 304 -19.69 -12.40 -8.87
C ILE A 304 -18.27 -12.78 -9.33
N ILE A 305 -17.24 -12.03 -8.90
CA ILE A 305 -15.85 -12.29 -9.33
C ILE A 305 -14.93 -12.42 -8.11
N LEU A 306 -14.07 -13.44 -8.16
CA LEU A 306 -13.15 -13.89 -7.10
C LEU A 306 -11.99 -12.92 -6.82
N GLY A 307 -12.13 -11.63 -7.14
CA GLY A 307 -11.12 -10.61 -6.86
C GLY A 307 -10.16 -10.26 -8.00
N GLY A 308 -9.21 -9.39 -7.68
CA GLY A 308 -8.20 -8.86 -8.57
C GLY A 308 -7.11 -8.10 -7.82
N PHE A 309 -6.09 -7.68 -8.56
CA PHE A 309 -4.88 -7.06 -8.02
C PHE A 309 -4.26 -6.10 -9.05
N GLY A 310 -3.26 -5.34 -8.63
CA GLY A 310 -2.49 -4.43 -9.47
C GLY A 310 -1.19 -5.07 -9.97
N LEU A 311 -0.79 -4.74 -11.19
CA LEU A 311 0.55 -4.96 -11.73
C LEU A 311 1.18 -3.62 -12.10
N MET A 312 2.35 -3.35 -11.56
CA MET A 312 3.19 -2.22 -11.96
C MET A 312 4.35 -2.71 -12.83
N GLU A 313 4.59 -2.04 -13.94
CA GLU A 313 5.76 -2.22 -14.80
C GLU A 313 6.48 -0.88 -14.93
N VAL A 314 7.76 -0.81 -14.60
CA VAL A 314 8.51 0.45 -14.57
C VAL A 314 9.91 0.29 -15.14
N ASN A 315 10.31 1.27 -15.96
CA ASN A 315 11.68 1.48 -16.41
C ASN A 315 12.01 2.98 -16.39
N SER A 316 13.20 3.36 -16.85
CA SER A 316 13.66 4.75 -16.82
C SER A 316 12.82 5.74 -17.64
N THR A 317 11.97 5.28 -18.57
CA THR A 317 11.20 6.14 -19.47
C THR A 317 9.69 6.10 -19.23
N GLN A 318 9.18 5.00 -18.68
CA GLN A 318 7.74 4.79 -18.52
C GLN A 318 7.42 3.92 -17.29
N MET A 319 6.36 4.28 -16.58
CA MET A 319 5.68 3.43 -15.61
C MET A 319 4.27 3.14 -16.10
N THR A 320 3.82 1.90 -15.98
CA THR A 320 2.50 1.44 -16.42
C THR A 320 1.84 0.69 -15.28
N PHE A 321 0.61 1.04 -14.97
CA PHE A 321 -0.20 0.36 -13.98
C PHE A 321 -1.36 -0.37 -14.67
N SER A 322 -1.60 -1.62 -14.28
CA SER A 322 -2.69 -2.45 -14.79
C SER A 322 -3.50 -3.05 -13.64
N PHE A 323 -4.83 -3.02 -13.75
CA PHE A 323 -5.71 -3.86 -12.95
C PHE A 323 -5.90 -5.22 -13.63
N ILE A 324 -5.79 -6.30 -12.86
CA ILE A 324 -5.89 -7.67 -13.33
C ILE A 324 -6.88 -8.43 -12.46
N GLU A 325 -7.89 -9.08 -13.05
CA GLU A 325 -8.78 -9.99 -12.31
C GLU A 325 -8.16 -11.38 -12.17
N HIS A 326 -8.69 -12.19 -11.24
CA HIS A 326 -8.23 -13.56 -10.97
C HIS A 326 -8.16 -14.50 -12.19
N THR A 327 -8.81 -14.18 -13.32
CA THR A 327 -8.72 -14.95 -14.57
C THR A 327 -7.48 -14.60 -15.41
N GLU A 328 -6.61 -13.72 -14.90
CA GLU A 328 -5.44 -13.13 -15.58
C GLU A 328 -5.81 -12.08 -16.64
N LYS A 329 -7.09 -11.73 -16.78
CA LYS A 329 -7.53 -10.69 -17.70
C LYS A 329 -7.15 -9.31 -17.17
N THR A 330 -6.46 -8.53 -18.01
CA THR A 330 -6.28 -7.10 -17.79
C THR A 330 -7.62 -6.38 -17.92
N LEU A 331 -8.07 -5.78 -16.83
CA LEU A 331 -9.32 -5.04 -16.73
C LEU A 331 -9.18 -3.60 -17.22
N TYR A 332 -8.04 -2.99 -16.87
CA TYR A 332 -7.74 -1.60 -17.13
C TYR A 332 -6.22 -1.39 -17.10
N GLN A 333 -5.73 -0.41 -17.85
CA GLN A 333 -4.32 -0.07 -17.91
C GLN A 333 -4.15 1.44 -18.12
N THR A 334 -3.15 2.02 -17.47
CA THR A 334 -2.79 3.44 -17.64
C THR A 334 -1.29 3.67 -17.54
N VAL A 335 -0.82 4.74 -18.16
CA VAL A 335 0.59 5.13 -18.18
C VAL A 335 0.82 6.31 -17.24
N LEU A 336 1.85 6.18 -16.41
CA LEU A 336 2.31 7.16 -15.44
C LEU A 336 3.63 7.75 -15.94
N LYS A 337 3.67 9.08 -16.09
CA LYS A 337 4.87 9.79 -16.53
C LYS A 337 5.85 9.99 -15.37
N PRO A 338 7.16 10.02 -15.63
CA PRO A 338 8.13 10.41 -14.60
C PRO A 338 7.85 11.84 -14.12
N ARG A 339 8.20 12.10 -12.86
CA ARG A 339 8.15 13.42 -12.25
C ARG A 339 9.11 14.37 -12.99
N MET A 340 8.68 15.62 -13.15
CA MET A 340 9.50 16.67 -13.77
C MET A 340 10.47 17.29 -12.77
#